data_AF-A0A3Q3AGF4-F1
#
_entry.id   AF-A0A3Q3AGF4-F1
#
_cell.length_a   1.000
_cell.length_b   1.000
_cell.length_c   1.000
_cell.angle_alpha   90.00
_cell.angle_beta   90.00
_cell.angle_gamma   90.00
#
_symmetry.space_group_name_H-M   'P 1'
#
loop_
_entity.id
_entity.type
_entity.pdbx_description
1 polymer ?
#
loop_
_entity_poly.entity_id
_entity_poly.type
_entity_poly.pdbx_seq_one_letter_code
_entity_poly.pdbx_strand_id
1 'polypeptide(L)'
;MSLQTGMTLSIYSIEKNTTQKFHLINDEMSWLKAQNYCRKHHTDLISGLNQLQDKQLQDKLQDKQQPSEPRSFKDDPYIYIGLFRDTWRWSDGSSFSFRHWNLQFNNDKYNSGQCAMTVFDDGGRWRNEDCTDRKPFICYDGDF
;
A
#
# COMPACT_ATOMS: atom_id res chain seq x y z
N MET A 1 11.97 34.38 -50.88
CA MET A 1 11.77 32.90 -50.86
C MET A 1 12.85 32.35 -49.96
N SER A 2 12.62 31.70 -48.83
CA SER A 2 11.43 31.17 -48.18
C SER A 2 11.62 31.33 -46.67
N LEU A 3 10.53 31.62 -45.96
CA LEU A 3 10.47 31.58 -44.51
C LEU A 3 10.55 30.11 -44.06
N GLN A 4 11.41 29.78 -43.11
CA GLN A 4 11.31 28.53 -42.35
C GLN A 4 11.14 28.90 -40.88
N THR A 5 9.89 29.08 -40.46
CA THR A 5 9.49 29.21 -39.07
C THR A 5 9.71 27.86 -38.36
N GLY A 6 10.76 27.76 -37.57
CA GLY A 6 10.93 26.66 -36.62
C GLY A 6 9.99 26.88 -35.42
N MET A 7 8.91 26.11 -35.35
CA MET A 7 8.11 25.99 -34.13
C MET A 7 8.95 25.29 -33.07
N THR A 8 9.45 26.03 -32.08
CA THR A 8 9.96 25.45 -30.86
C THR A 8 8.78 24.85 -30.10
N LEU A 9 8.66 23.52 -30.10
CA LEU A 9 7.80 22.80 -29.17
C LEU A 9 8.42 22.95 -27.77
N SER A 10 7.99 23.96 -27.03
CA SER A 10 8.21 24.02 -25.60
C SER A 10 7.46 22.85 -24.98
N ILE A 11 8.18 21.75 -24.72
CA ILE A 11 7.70 20.68 -23.87
C ILE A 11 7.57 21.31 -22.50
N TYR A 12 6.38 21.80 -22.15
CA TYR A 12 6.05 22.09 -20.77
C TYR A 12 6.14 20.76 -20.05
N SER A 13 7.27 20.50 -19.39
CA SER A 13 7.31 19.59 -18.27
C SER A 13 6.28 20.15 -17.29
N ILE A 14 5.10 19.52 -17.24
CA ILE A 14 4.20 19.69 -16.12
C ILE A 14 4.98 19.15 -14.94
N GLU A 15 5.71 20.02 -14.26
CA GLU A 15 6.19 19.74 -12.92
C GLU A 15 4.93 19.46 -12.12
N LYS A 16 4.61 18.17 -11.92
CA LYS A 16 3.69 17.80 -10.87
C LYS A 16 4.36 18.31 -9.60
N ASN A 17 3.86 19.43 -9.10
CA ASN A 17 4.24 20.00 -7.84
C ASN A 17 3.83 19.01 -6.74
N THR A 18 4.63 17.97 -6.52
CA THR A 18 4.40 16.93 -5.50
C THR A 18 4.94 17.40 -4.16
N THR A 19 4.46 18.55 -3.69
CA THR A 19 4.81 19.11 -2.38
C THR A 19 3.96 18.54 -1.24
N GLN A 20 2.99 17.67 -1.55
CA GLN A 20 2.09 17.11 -0.56
C GLN A 20 2.57 15.74 -0.05
N LYS A 21 3.11 15.73 1.17
CA LYS A 21 3.64 14.52 1.84
C LYS A 21 2.55 13.54 2.30
N PHE A 22 1.38 14.04 2.67
CA PHE A 22 0.27 13.24 3.18
C PHE A 22 -1.04 13.54 2.44
N HIS A 23 -1.77 12.49 2.07
CA HIS A 23 -3.06 12.55 1.39
C HIS A 23 -4.14 11.96 2.28
N LEU A 24 -5.09 12.78 2.72
CA LEU A 24 -6.26 12.32 3.50
C LEU A 24 -7.40 11.98 2.52
N ILE A 25 -7.79 10.71 2.49
CA ILE A 25 -8.88 10.19 1.67
C ILE A 25 -10.13 10.08 2.55
N ASN A 26 -11.23 10.71 2.14
CA ASN A 26 -12.49 10.73 2.90
C ASN A 26 -13.40 9.53 2.60
N ASP A 27 -13.14 8.79 1.52
CA ASP A 27 -13.95 7.64 1.14
C ASP A 27 -13.77 6.48 2.13
N GLU A 28 -14.87 5.97 2.67
CA GLU A 28 -14.86 4.83 3.60
C GLU A 28 -14.54 3.53 2.85
N MET A 29 -13.46 2.86 3.27
CA MET A 29 -12.99 1.60 2.68
C MET A 29 -12.58 0.65 3.79
N SER A 30 -12.73 -0.67 3.59
CA SER A 30 -12.09 -1.64 4.49
C SER A 30 -10.56 -1.51 4.44
N TRP A 31 -9.86 -1.88 5.51
CA TRP A 31 -8.40 -1.72 5.61
C TRP A 31 -7.63 -2.21 4.37
N LEU A 32 -7.96 -3.41 3.86
CA LEU A 32 -7.31 -3.98 2.67
C LEU A 32 -7.59 -3.15 1.41
N LYS A 33 -8.81 -2.63 1.25
CA LYS A 33 -9.17 -1.76 0.13
C LYS A 33 -8.43 -0.42 0.22
N ALA A 34 -8.34 0.17 1.42
CA ALA A 34 -7.59 1.40 1.67
C ALA A 34 -6.10 1.22 1.35
N GLN A 35 -5.48 0.12 1.81
CA GLN A 35 -4.10 -0.22 1.49
C GLN A 35 -3.87 -0.38 -0.02
N ASN A 36 -4.72 -1.14 -0.70
CA ASN A 36 -4.62 -1.34 -2.15
C ASN A 36 -4.79 -0.02 -2.91
N TYR A 37 -5.69 0.85 -2.47
CA TYR A 37 -5.83 2.20 -3.02
C TYR A 37 -4.53 3.00 -2.86
N CYS A 38 -3.98 3.06 -1.65
CA CYS A 38 -2.73 3.79 -1.39
C CYS A 38 -1.56 3.23 -2.22
N ARG A 39 -1.41 1.92 -2.38
CA ARG A 39 -0.34 1.33 -3.21
C ARG A 39 -0.55 1.55 -4.71
N LYS A 40 -1.79 1.73 -5.15
CA LYS A 40 -2.11 2.00 -6.55
C LYS A 40 -1.91 3.47 -6.92
N HIS A 41 -2.19 4.39 -5.99
CA HIS A 41 -2.23 5.84 -6.27
C HIS A 41 -1.10 6.64 -5.58
N HIS A 42 -0.47 6.07 -4.55
CA HIS A 42 0.57 6.65 -3.69
C HIS A 42 1.61 5.57 -3.31
N THR A 43 2.25 5.67 -2.13
CA THR A 43 3.19 4.66 -1.63
C THR A 43 2.49 3.54 -0.85
N ASP A 44 1.91 3.84 0.32
CA ASP A 44 1.17 2.91 1.18
C ASP A 44 0.37 3.71 2.23
N LEU A 45 -0.35 3.04 3.12
CA LEU A 45 -0.90 3.65 4.33
C LEU A 45 0.21 4.20 5.22
N ILE A 46 -0.12 5.25 5.98
CA ILE A 46 0.79 5.87 6.94
C ILE A 46 1.32 4.86 7.97
N SER A 47 2.62 4.88 8.26
CA SER A 47 3.28 3.88 9.10
C SER A 47 4.31 4.48 10.06
N GLY A 48 4.39 3.90 11.25
CA GLY A 48 5.37 4.27 12.26
C GLY A 48 5.08 5.61 12.95
N LEU A 49 5.68 5.76 14.13
CA LEU A 49 5.44 6.92 15.00
C LEU A 49 5.90 8.24 14.35
N ASN A 50 7.02 8.22 13.63
CA ASN A 50 7.60 9.41 13.00
C ASN A 50 6.65 10.03 11.96
N GLN A 51 5.91 9.22 11.19
CA GLN A 51 4.95 9.75 10.24
C GLN A 51 3.70 10.28 10.95
N LEU A 52 3.22 9.58 11.98
CA LEU A 52 2.04 9.96 12.75
C LEU A 52 2.23 11.27 13.53
N GLN A 53 3.46 11.58 13.94
CA GLN A 53 3.82 12.80 14.66
C GLN A 53 4.29 13.93 13.73
N ASP A 54 4.26 13.74 12.42
CA ASP A 54 4.71 14.76 11.47
C ASP A 54 3.80 15.99 11.51
N LYS A 55 4.41 17.18 11.63
CA LYS A 55 3.69 18.44 11.72
C LYS A 55 2.77 18.69 10.52
N GLN A 56 3.18 18.34 9.30
CA GLN A 56 2.34 18.53 8.10
C GLN A 56 1.09 17.65 8.15
N LEU A 57 1.17 16.46 8.76
CA LEU A 57 -0.01 15.63 9.00
C LEU A 57 -0.92 16.28 10.03
N GLN A 58 -0.36 16.74 11.16
CA GLN A 58 -1.13 17.36 12.24
C GLN A 58 -1.86 18.61 11.75
N ASP A 59 -1.17 19.48 11.00
CA ASP A 59 -1.76 20.67 10.39
C ASP A 59 -2.92 20.28 9.45
N LYS A 60 -2.75 19.24 8.62
CA LYS A 60 -3.81 18.73 7.72
C LYS A 60 -5.03 18.17 8.44
N LEU A 61 -4.83 17.49 9.57
CA LEU A 61 -5.93 16.95 10.37
C LEU A 61 -6.70 18.07 11.09
N GLN A 62 -6.03 19.20 11.38
CA GLN A 62 -6.63 20.39 12.00
C GLN A 62 -7.32 21.33 11.00
N ASP A 63 -6.79 21.43 9.76
CA ASP A 63 -7.21 22.40 8.74
C ASP A 63 -8.56 22.07 8.05
N LYS A 64 -9.15 20.88 8.28
CA LYS A 64 -10.50 20.57 7.76
C LYS A 64 -11.62 21.21 8.61
N GLN A 65 -11.68 22.55 8.55
CA GLN A 65 -12.84 23.41 8.86
C GLN A 65 -13.63 23.81 7.59
N GLN A 66 -13.53 23.05 6.49
CA GLN A 66 -14.31 23.36 5.29
C GLN A 66 -15.79 22.93 5.49
N PRO A 67 -16.77 23.86 5.46
CA PRO A 67 -18.17 23.58 5.80
C PRO A 67 -18.95 22.72 4.81
N SER A 68 -18.32 22.32 3.69
CA SER A 68 -18.99 21.69 2.55
C SER A 68 -18.92 20.16 2.52
N GLU A 69 -18.16 19.52 3.42
CA GLU A 69 -17.99 18.07 3.41
C GLU A 69 -18.94 17.39 4.42
N PRO A 70 -19.76 16.41 4.00
CA PRO A 70 -20.85 15.84 4.83
C PRO A 70 -20.40 15.11 6.11
N ARG A 71 -19.10 14.82 6.24
CA ARG A 71 -18.49 14.24 7.44
C ARG A 71 -17.14 14.93 7.65
N SER A 72 -17.02 15.64 8.77
CA SER A 72 -15.73 16.13 9.19
C SER A 72 -14.97 14.98 9.85
N PHE A 73 -13.64 14.95 9.73
CA PHE A 73 -12.77 14.11 10.59
C PHE A 73 -13.06 14.33 12.09
N LYS A 74 -13.74 15.43 12.46
CA LYS A 74 -14.22 15.68 13.82
C LYS A 74 -15.35 14.75 14.28
N ASP A 75 -16.15 14.22 13.37
CA ASP A 75 -17.32 13.39 13.71
C ASP A 75 -16.89 11.93 13.93
N ASP A 76 -15.88 11.46 13.19
CA ASP A 76 -15.23 10.17 13.35
C ASP A 76 -13.72 10.28 13.05
N PRO A 77 -12.87 10.45 14.08
CA PRO A 77 -11.44 10.65 13.90
C PRO A 77 -10.66 9.34 13.69
N TYR A 78 -11.33 8.20 13.45
CA TYR A 78 -10.65 6.91 13.28
C TYR A 78 -10.19 6.71 11.83
N ILE A 79 -8.88 6.71 11.62
CA ILE A 79 -8.23 6.43 10.33
C ILE A 79 -7.47 5.11 10.36
N TYR A 80 -7.51 4.37 9.26
CA TYR A 80 -6.66 3.20 9.09
C TYR A 80 -5.19 3.62 8.93
N ILE A 81 -4.30 2.92 9.64
CA ILE A 81 -2.85 3.03 9.50
C ILE A 81 -2.28 1.73 8.92
N GLY A 82 -1.04 1.78 8.45
CA GLY A 82 -0.35 0.64 7.83
C GLY A 82 0.08 -0.48 8.78
N LEU A 83 -0.21 -0.38 10.08
CA LEU A 83 0.03 -1.46 11.03
C LEU A 83 -1.07 -2.51 10.93
N PHE A 84 -0.69 -3.77 10.73
CA PHE A 84 -1.62 -4.90 10.66
C PHE A 84 -1.06 -6.12 11.39
N ARG A 85 -1.95 -7.03 11.79
CA ARG A 85 -1.58 -8.31 12.36
C ARG A 85 -1.22 -9.29 11.25
N ASP A 86 0.01 -9.79 11.28
CA ASP A 86 0.43 -10.89 10.43
C ASP A 86 1.17 -11.96 11.22
N THR A 87 0.81 -13.22 11.00
CA THR A 87 1.41 -14.39 11.67
C THR A 87 2.37 -15.13 10.74
N TRP A 88 2.46 -14.73 9.46
CA TRP A 88 3.34 -15.32 8.47
C TRP A 88 4.75 -14.75 8.53
N ARG A 89 5.73 -15.65 8.44
CA ARG A 89 7.16 -15.35 8.46
C ARG A 89 7.88 -16.10 7.35
N TRP A 90 8.90 -15.48 6.79
CA TRP A 90 9.78 -16.13 5.82
C TRP A 90 10.69 -17.13 6.51
N SER A 91 10.99 -18.24 5.82
CA SER A 91 11.83 -19.31 6.36
C SER A 91 13.29 -18.89 6.54
N ASP A 92 13.74 -17.88 5.78
CA ASP A 92 15.06 -17.26 5.89
C ASP A 92 15.15 -16.22 7.01
N GLY A 93 14.03 -15.88 7.66
CA GLY A 93 13.97 -14.86 8.72
C GLY A 93 13.94 -13.42 8.22
N SER A 94 13.84 -13.19 6.90
CA SER A 94 13.73 -11.83 6.34
C SER A 94 12.46 -11.12 6.80
N SER A 95 12.53 -9.79 6.85
CA SER A 95 11.46 -8.92 7.36
C SER A 95 10.60 -8.30 6.26
N PHE A 96 10.56 -8.90 5.05
CA PHE A 96 9.71 -8.39 3.98
C PHE A 96 8.26 -8.28 4.45
N SER A 97 7.65 -7.12 4.25
CA SER A 97 6.29 -6.81 4.69
C SER A 97 5.23 -7.02 3.59
N PHE A 98 5.66 -7.13 2.33
CA PHE A 98 4.75 -7.37 1.21
C PHE A 98 4.12 -8.76 1.29
N ARG A 99 2.81 -8.83 1.04
CA ARG A 99 2.02 -10.07 0.98
C ARG A 99 1.16 -10.08 -0.27
N HIS A 100 1.29 -11.12 -1.09
CA HIS A 100 0.51 -11.28 -2.32
C HIS A 100 -0.49 -12.42 -2.21
N TRP A 101 -1.16 -12.54 -1.06
CA TRP A 101 -2.18 -13.56 -0.84
C TRP A 101 -3.33 -13.44 -1.86
N ASN A 102 -3.99 -14.56 -2.14
CA ASN A 102 -5.22 -14.57 -2.94
C ASN A 102 -6.32 -13.74 -2.26
N LEU A 103 -7.33 -13.32 -3.05
CA LEU A 103 -8.39 -12.41 -2.57
C LEU A 103 -9.32 -13.03 -1.51
N GLN A 104 -9.25 -14.36 -1.34
CA GLN A 104 -10.09 -15.11 -0.39
C GLN A 104 -9.33 -15.46 0.90
N PHE A 105 -8.07 -15.04 1.01
CA PHE A 105 -7.24 -15.35 2.15
C PHE A 105 -7.76 -14.65 3.42
N ASN A 106 -7.87 -15.42 4.51
CA ASN A 106 -8.32 -14.93 5.80
C ASN A 106 -7.23 -15.20 6.85
N ASN A 107 -6.61 -14.13 7.32
CA ASN A 107 -5.51 -14.19 8.29
C ASN A 107 -5.97 -14.40 9.75
N ASP A 108 -7.28 -14.37 10.02
CA ASP A 108 -7.83 -14.55 11.36
C ASP A 108 -7.93 -16.03 11.76
N LYS A 109 -7.84 -16.93 10.78
CA LYS A 109 -7.86 -18.37 11.02
C LYS A 109 -6.54 -18.85 11.60
N TYR A 110 -6.63 -19.80 12.54
CA TYR A 110 -5.46 -20.48 13.08
C TYR A 110 -4.68 -21.18 11.94
N ASN A 111 -3.40 -20.85 11.80
CA ASN A 111 -2.56 -21.25 10.68
C ASN A 111 -1.41 -22.21 11.09
N SER A 112 -1.58 -22.95 12.20
CA SER A 112 -0.59 -23.97 12.56
C SER A 112 -0.52 -25.06 11.50
N GLY A 113 0.70 -25.49 11.18
CA GLY A 113 0.95 -26.48 10.12
C GLY A 113 0.67 -25.97 8.70
N GLN A 114 0.51 -24.65 8.50
CA GLN A 114 0.27 -24.06 7.19
C GLN A 114 1.52 -23.39 6.63
N CYS A 115 1.80 -23.65 5.36
CA CYS A 115 2.92 -23.11 4.59
C CYS A 115 2.41 -22.32 3.38
N ALA A 116 3.18 -21.36 2.90
CA ALA A 116 2.81 -20.54 1.75
C ALA A 116 3.24 -21.22 0.45
N MET A 117 2.39 -21.16 -0.58
CA MET A 117 2.77 -21.50 -1.95
C MET A 117 2.27 -20.45 -2.93
N THR A 118 3.06 -20.19 -3.98
CA THR A 118 2.65 -19.32 -5.10
C THR A 118 1.84 -20.09 -6.14
N VAL A 119 0.91 -19.40 -6.79
CA VAL A 119 0.01 -19.89 -7.84
C VAL A 119 0.23 -19.00 -9.07
N PHE A 120 0.98 -19.50 -10.04
CA PHE A 120 1.46 -18.69 -11.17
C PHE A 120 0.34 -18.24 -12.14
N ASP A 121 -0.72 -19.03 -12.28
CA ASP A 121 -1.88 -18.73 -13.13
C ASP A 121 -2.84 -17.70 -12.51
N ASP A 122 -2.77 -17.43 -11.21
CA ASP A 122 -3.46 -16.33 -10.51
C ASP A 122 -2.54 -15.11 -10.33
N GLY A 123 -1.73 -14.79 -11.35
CA GLY A 123 -0.81 -13.65 -11.32
C GLY A 123 0.23 -13.74 -10.20
N GLY A 124 0.64 -14.96 -9.84
CA GLY A 124 1.64 -15.23 -8.81
C GLY A 124 1.12 -15.12 -7.37
N ARG A 125 -0.20 -15.00 -7.16
CA ARG A 125 -0.78 -14.90 -5.81
C ARG A 125 -0.49 -16.13 -4.96
N TRP A 126 -0.49 -15.93 -3.65
CA TRP A 126 -0.14 -16.95 -2.68
C TRP A 126 -1.39 -17.58 -2.09
N ARG A 127 -1.31 -18.86 -1.76
CA ARG A 127 -2.28 -19.56 -0.93
C ARG A 127 -1.56 -20.31 0.19
N ASN A 128 -2.27 -20.57 1.27
CA ASN A 128 -1.80 -21.47 2.32
C ASN A 128 -2.11 -22.93 1.94
N GLU A 129 -1.21 -23.83 2.31
CA GLU A 129 -1.31 -25.28 2.11
C GLU A 129 -0.78 -26.00 3.35
N ASP A 130 -1.14 -27.27 3.55
CA ASP A 130 -0.51 -28.11 4.57
C ASP A 130 1.01 -28.19 4.35
N CYS A 131 1.81 -27.95 5.37
CA CYS A 131 3.27 -28.02 5.26
C CYS A 131 3.80 -29.44 4.97
N THR A 132 3.01 -30.47 5.23
CA THR A 132 3.39 -31.88 5.01
C THR A 132 3.20 -32.33 3.56
N ASP A 133 2.49 -31.53 2.77
CA ASP A 133 2.27 -31.80 1.36
C ASP A 133 3.58 -31.72 0.57
N ARG A 134 3.82 -32.74 -0.25
CA ARG A 134 4.99 -32.77 -1.15
C ARG A 134 4.74 -31.90 -2.39
N LYS A 135 5.63 -30.94 -2.64
CA LYS A 135 5.58 -30.03 -3.80
C LYS A 135 6.99 -29.75 -4.36
N PRO A 136 7.13 -29.41 -5.65
CA PRO A 136 8.35 -28.80 -6.18
C PRO A 136 8.67 -27.49 -5.47
N PHE A 137 9.96 -27.11 -5.43
CA PHE A 137 10.43 -25.93 -4.71
C PHE A 137 11.52 -25.18 -5.49
N ILE A 138 11.77 -23.93 -5.11
CA ILE A 138 12.78 -23.05 -5.68
C ILE A 138 13.68 -22.57 -4.53
N CYS A 139 14.99 -22.68 -4.71
CA CYS A 139 15.99 -22.09 -3.82
C CYS A 139 16.53 -20.80 -4.43
N TYR A 140 17.09 -19.93 -3.60
CA TYR A 140 17.81 -18.75 -4.03
C TYR A 140 19.14 -18.67 -3.27
N ASP A 141 20.16 -18.12 -3.92
CA ASP A 141 21.41 -17.73 -3.28
C ASP A 141 21.33 -16.23 -2.94
N GLY A 142 21.92 -15.84 -1.81
CA GLY A 142 21.79 -14.47 -1.29
C GLY A 142 22.84 -13.51 -1.86
N ASP A 143 22.38 -12.28 -2.14
CA ASP A 143 23.07 -11.01 -1.88
C ASP A 143 22.02 -9.88 -2.01
N PHE A 144 21.26 -9.62 -0.94
CA PHE A 144 20.29 -8.51 -0.85
C PHE A 144 20.69 -7.53 0.26
#